data_AF-A0A9J6AJH9-F1
#
_entry.id   AF-A0A9J6AJH9-F1
#
_cell.length_a   1.000
_cell.length_b   1.000
_cell.length_c   1.000
_cell.angle_alpha   90.00
_cell.angle_beta   90.00
_cell.angle_gamma   90.00
#
_symmetry.space_group_name_H-M   'P 1'
#
loop_
_entity.id
_entity.type
_entity.pdbx_description
1 polymer ?
#
loop_
_entity_poly.entity_id
_entity_poly.type
_entity_poly.pdbx_seq_one_letter_code
_entity_poly.pdbx_strand_id
1 'polypeptide(L)'
;MAKALQDGRLLDLPLSTAFYKLVLGQELDLYDILSFDAELGKTLQELQALVSRKQNLESIGGQGQENINDLHFRGIPVEDLCLDFTLPGYPEYVLKAGNDNVDLCNLEEYVTLVVDATVRTGIGRQMEAFRSGFNQVFEISALQIFSPTELDYLLCGRKELWKAETLVDHIKFDHGYTAKSPAIVYLLEIMGEFTPEQQRAFCQFVTGAPRLPPGGLAVLNPKLTIVRKRLTVISFEQHSSSASNTAPNGNMPSESADDDLPSVMTCANYLKLPPYSTKEIMYKKLLYAINEGQGSFDLS
;
A
#
# COMPACT_ATOMS: atom_id res chain seq x y z
N MET A 1 15.47 -5.89 1.17
CA MET A 1 14.65 -6.20 -0.04
C MET A 1 15.14 -7.45 -0.76
N ALA A 2 16.38 -7.47 -1.25
CA ALA A 2 16.93 -8.63 -1.96
C ALA A 2 16.79 -9.97 -1.21
N LYS A 3 17.05 -9.98 0.10
CA LYS A 3 16.88 -11.18 0.93
C LYS A 3 15.43 -11.69 0.97
N ALA A 4 14.45 -10.79 1.09
CA ALA A 4 13.04 -11.17 1.07
C ALA A 4 12.66 -11.81 -0.27
N LEU A 5 13.17 -11.25 -1.38
CA LEU A 5 12.95 -11.79 -2.70
C LEU A 5 13.61 -13.18 -2.87
N GLN A 6 14.84 -13.35 -2.38
CA GLN A 6 15.53 -14.66 -2.36
C GLN A 6 14.76 -15.70 -1.55
N ASP A 7 14.16 -15.30 -0.43
CA ASP A 7 13.41 -16.18 0.46
C ASP A 7 11.94 -16.37 0.04
N GLY A 8 11.50 -15.73 -1.06
CA GLY A 8 10.09 -15.77 -1.50
C GLY A 8 9.12 -15.14 -0.50
N ARG A 9 9.59 -14.17 0.29
CA ARG A 9 8.80 -13.46 1.30
C ARG A 9 8.32 -12.11 0.77
N LEU A 10 7.06 -11.80 1.08
CA LEU A 10 6.49 -10.50 0.76
C LEU A 10 6.98 -9.43 1.73
N LEU A 11 7.05 -8.21 1.20
CA LEU A 11 7.31 -7.00 1.97
C LEU A 11 6.06 -6.13 1.90
N ASP A 12 5.62 -5.62 3.05
CA ASP A 12 4.65 -4.52 3.04
C ASP A 12 5.39 -3.19 3.14
N LEU A 13 5.90 -2.74 2.01
CA LEU A 13 6.51 -1.42 1.88
C LEU A 13 5.62 -0.55 0.97
N PRO A 14 5.21 0.65 1.41
CA PRO A 14 4.43 1.58 0.60
C PRO A 14 5.37 2.36 -0.36
N LEU A 15 6.05 1.65 -1.26
CA LEU A 15 6.99 2.26 -2.20
C LEU A 15 6.26 2.80 -3.43
N SER A 16 6.75 3.92 -3.94
CA SER A 16 6.21 4.55 -5.14
C SER A 16 6.66 3.82 -6.41
N THR A 17 5.88 3.97 -7.49
CA THR A 17 6.28 3.48 -8.82
C THR A 17 7.63 4.05 -9.26
N ALA A 18 7.89 5.33 -8.94
CA ALA A 18 9.17 6.00 -9.21
C ALA A 18 10.36 5.27 -8.55
N PHE A 19 10.19 4.76 -7.32
CA PHE A 19 11.23 3.96 -6.68
C PHE A 19 11.52 2.67 -7.47
N TYR A 20 10.49 1.95 -7.90
CA TYR A 20 10.67 0.72 -8.67
C TYR A 20 11.34 0.98 -10.03
N LYS A 21 11.02 2.09 -10.70
CA LYS A 21 11.75 2.55 -11.91
C LYS A 21 13.25 2.68 -11.62
N LEU A 22 13.63 3.36 -10.54
CA LEU A 22 15.04 3.51 -10.14
C LEU A 22 15.72 2.17 -9.87
N VAL A 23 15.04 1.25 -9.17
CA VAL A 23 15.56 -0.11 -8.91
C VAL A 23 15.88 -0.84 -10.21
N LEU A 24 15.00 -0.70 -11.22
CA LEU A 24 15.19 -1.28 -12.55
C LEU A 24 16.24 -0.55 -13.40
N GLY A 25 16.82 0.54 -12.89
CA GLY A 25 17.80 1.35 -13.61
C GLY A 25 17.17 2.28 -14.66
N GLN A 26 15.88 2.53 -14.57
CA GLN A 26 15.20 3.53 -15.39
C GLN A 26 15.45 4.92 -14.81
N GLU A 27 15.61 5.90 -15.69
CA GLU A 27 15.67 7.30 -15.29
C GLU A 27 14.27 7.84 -15.00
N LEU A 28 14.21 8.75 -14.04
CA LEU A 28 13.01 9.54 -13.74
C LEU A 28 13.11 10.89 -14.43
N ASP A 29 11.96 11.44 -14.77
CA ASP A 29 11.85 12.74 -15.43
C ASP A 29 10.90 13.69 -14.67
N LEU A 30 10.65 14.86 -15.26
CA LEU A 30 9.73 15.88 -14.76
C LEU A 30 8.32 15.32 -14.50
N TYR A 31 7.83 14.39 -15.31
CA TYR A 31 6.48 13.86 -15.21
C TYR A 31 6.36 12.86 -14.05
N ASP A 32 7.45 12.19 -13.70
CA ASP A 32 7.49 11.30 -12.54
C ASP A 32 7.33 12.03 -11.20
N ILE A 33 7.71 13.31 -11.13
CA ILE A 33 7.59 14.12 -9.91
C ILE A 33 6.14 14.19 -9.42
N LEU A 34 5.15 14.27 -10.32
CA LEU A 34 3.73 14.28 -9.96
C LEU A 34 3.28 13.07 -9.14
N SER A 35 4.00 11.94 -9.25
CA SER A 35 3.64 10.70 -8.55
C SER A 35 3.96 10.73 -7.05
N PHE A 36 4.81 11.65 -6.60
CA PHE A 36 5.22 11.77 -5.19
C PHE A 36 5.20 13.20 -4.64
N ASP A 37 5.26 14.22 -5.51
CA ASP A 37 5.06 15.63 -5.17
C ASP A 37 4.21 16.32 -6.27
N ALA A 38 2.89 16.31 -6.04
CA ALA A 38 1.93 16.83 -7.00
C ALA A 38 1.98 18.36 -7.14
N GLU A 39 2.44 19.09 -6.12
CA GLU A 39 2.50 20.55 -6.15
C GLU A 39 3.73 21.03 -6.90
N LEU A 40 4.90 20.49 -6.55
CA LEU A 40 6.15 20.77 -7.24
C LEU A 40 6.07 20.33 -8.70
N GLY A 41 5.59 19.11 -8.96
CA GLY A 41 5.46 18.56 -10.31
C GLY A 41 4.59 19.42 -11.23
N LYS A 42 3.44 19.92 -10.73
CA LYS A 42 2.58 20.83 -11.51
C LYS A 42 3.27 22.16 -11.81
N THR A 43 3.89 22.75 -10.79
CA THR A 43 4.61 24.03 -10.93
C THR A 43 5.72 23.92 -11.96
N LEU A 44 6.55 22.87 -11.89
CA LEU A 44 7.63 22.66 -12.86
C LEU A 44 7.12 22.38 -14.27
N GLN A 45 5.99 21.68 -14.45
CA GLN A 45 5.38 21.48 -15.76
C GLN A 45 4.84 22.78 -16.37
N GLU A 46 4.24 23.65 -15.56
CA GLU A 46 3.79 24.97 -16.00
C GLU A 46 4.99 25.85 -16.41
N LEU A 47 6.09 25.83 -15.63
CA LEU A 47 7.33 26.53 -15.99
C LEU A 47 7.96 25.96 -17.27
N GLN A 48 8.00 24.64 -17.42
CA GLN A 48 8.48 23.98 -18.65
C GLN A 48 7.63 24.35 -19.87
N ALA A 49 6.30 24.50 -19.70
CA ALA A 49 5.43 24.95 -20.78
C ALA A 49 5.74 26.39 -21.21
N LEU A 50 6.12 27.28 -20.28
CA LEU A 50 6.60 28.63 -20.61
C LEU A 50 7.91 28.59 -21.40
N VAL A 51 8.87 27.75 -20.97
CA VAL A 51 10.13 27.53 -21.70
C VAL A 51 9.86 27.07 -23.13
N SER A 52 9.02 26.05 -23.31
CA SER A 52 8.65 25.55 -24.64
C SER A 52 7.96 26.63 -25.48
N ARG A 53 7.10 27.46 -24.90
CA ARG A 53 6.43 28.56 -25.61
C ARG A 53 7.44 29.62 -26.07
N LYS A 54 8.41 29.97 -25.21
CA LYS A 54 9.52 30.88 -25.55
C LYS A 54 10.33 30.36 -26.74
N GLN A 55 10.79 29.11 -26.68
CA GLN A 55 11.61 28.50 -27.74
C GLN A 55 10.86 28.45 -29.10
N ASN A 56 9.56 28.20 -29.07
CA ASN A 56 8.72 28.24 -30.27
C ASN A 56 8.63 29.65 -30.88
N LEU A 57 8.48 30.69 -30.04
CA LEU A 57 8.45 32.09 -30.51
C LEU A 57 9.79 32.54 -31.09
N GLU A 58 10.90 32.14 -30.48
CA GLU A 58 12.25 32.43 -30.98
C GLU A 58 12.50 31.79 -32.35
N SER A 59 11.97 30.59 -32.57
CA SER A 59 12.14 29.85 -33.82
C SER A 59 11.37 30.42 -35.01
N ILE A 60 10.31 31.20 -34.77
CA ILE A 60 9.41 31.72 -35.84
C ILE A 60 9.93 33.03 -36.47
N GLY A 61 10.94 33.69 -35.88
CA GLY A 61 11.79 34.71 -36.52
C GLY A 61 11.07 35.86 -37.25
N GLY A 62 10.79 36.98 -36.56
CA GLY A 62 10.53 38.24 -37.27
C GLY A 62 9.92 39.41 -36.48
N GLN A 63 9.17 39.15 -35.40
CA GLN A 63 8.48 40.18 -34.58
C GLN A 63 8.44 39.78 -33.08
N GLY A 64 9.41 38.96 -32.64
CA GLY A 64 9.26 38.11 -31.44
C GLY A 64 9.54 38.74 -30.08
N GLN A 65 10.26 39.86 -30.00
CA GLN A 65 10.69 40.40 -28.69
C GLN A 65 9.51 40.86 -27.82
N GLU A 66 8.49 41.51 -28.41
CA GLU A 66 7.30 41.95 -27.68
C GLU A 66 6.43 40.76 -27.21
N ASN A 67 6.33 39.70 -28.03
CA ASN A 67 5.56 38.50 -27.69
C ASN A 67 6.23 37.61 -26.62
N ILE A 68 7.56 37.70 -26.48
CA ILE A 68 8.32 36.96 -25.47
C ILE A 68 8.18 37.64 -24.10
N ASN A 69 8.19 38.98 -24.06
CA ASN A 69 7.99 39.74 -22.82
C ASN A 69 6.57 39.57 -22.25
N ASP A 70 5.59 39.18 -23.08
CA ASP A 70 4.24 38.83 -22.65
C ASP A 70 4.12 37.43 -22.02
N LEU A 71 5.21 36.66 -21.92
CA LEU A 71 5.19 35.35 -21.26
C LEU A 71 5.18 35.50 -19.74
N HIS A 72 4.03 35.17 -19.14
CA HIS A 72 3.81 35.27 -17.70
C HIS A 72 3.47 33.91 -17.10
N PHE A 73 4.03 33.62 -15.93
CA PHE A 73 3.62 32.50 -15.10
C PHE A 73 2.41 32.91 -14.26
N ARG A 74 1.24 32.32 -14.55
CA ARG A 74 -0.03 32.63 -13.85
C ARG A 74 -0.36 34.14 -13.83
N GLY A 75 0.01 34.86 -14.89
CA GLY A 75 -0.20 36.31 -15.01
C GLY A 75 0.87 37.18 -14.34
N ILE A 76 1.95 36.59 -13.81
CA ILE A 76 3.07 37.27 -13.15
C ILE A 76 4.36 37.07 -13.98
N PRO A 77 5.18 38.12 -14.18
CA PRO A 77 6.51 37.97 -14.79
C PRO A 77 7.37 36.97 -14.02
N VAL A 78 8.24 36.21 -14.70
CA VAL A 78 9.07 35.19 -14.04
C VAL A 78 10.04 35.82 -13.03
N GLU A 79 10.61 36.98 -13.35
CA GLU A 79 11.47 37.76 -12.45
C GLU A 79 10.78 38.20 -11.16
N ASP A 80 9.46 38.45 -11.20
CA ASP A 80 8.66 38.85 -10.03
C ASP A 80 8.33 37.67 -9.10
N LEU A 81 8.61 36.43 -9.53
CA LEU A 81 8.49 35.25 -8.66
C LEU A 81 9.61 35.20 -7.61
N CYS A 82 10.68 36.00 -7.79
CA CYS A 82 11.84 36.06 -6.90
C CYS A 82 12.47 34.68 -6.64
N LEU A 83 12.49 33.82 -7.67
CA LEU A 83 13.14 32.52 -7.61
C LEU A 83 14.65 32.70 -7.73
N ASP A 84 15.39 31.88 -7.00
CA ASP A 84 16.85 31.75 -7.10
C ASP A 84 17.23 30.31 -7.46
N PHE A 85 18.53 30.04 -7.64
CA PHE A 85 19.02 28.70 -7.94
C PHE A 85 19.22 27.85 -6.67
N THR A 86 18.18 27.75 -5.85
CA THR A 86 18.09 26.81 -4.73
C THR A 86 16.98 25.79 -4.95
N LEU A 87 17.07 24.62 -4.31
CA LEU A 87 16.03 23.60 -4.41
C LEU A 87 14.78 24.08 -3.64
N PRO A 88 13.58 24.11 -4.26
CA PRO A 88 12.36 24.53 -3.57
C PRO A 88 12.13 23.73 -2.27
N GLY A 89 11.96 24.45 -1.16
CA GLY A 89 11.78 23.88 0.18
C GLY A 89 13.08 23.53 0.93
N TYR A 90 14.24 23.58 0.26
CA TYR A 90 15.56 23.26 0.82
C TYR A 90 16.59 24.35 0.45
N PRO A 91 16.53 25.53 1.08
CA PRO A 91 17.37 26.68 0.72
C PRO A 91 18.87 26.42 0.90
N GLU A 92 19.26 25.45 1.72
CA GLU A 92 20.64 25.00 1.89
C GLU A 92 21.19 24.22 0.67
N TYR A 93 20.31 23.71 -0.19
CA TYR A 93 20.68 22.98 -1.39
C TYR A 93 20.79 23.95 -2.58
N VAL A 94 21.99 24.45 -2.80
CA VAL A 94 22.31 25.35 -3.92
C VAL A 94 22.45 24.54 -5.21
N LEU A 95 21.61 24.84 -6.21
CA LEU A 95 21.60 24.20 -7.52
C LEU A 95 22.72 24.73 -8.43
N LYS A 96 23.00 26.02 -8.33
CA LYS A 96 24.01 26.73 -9.11
C LYS A 96 24.71 27.76 -8.25
N ALA A 97 26.05 27.79 -8.32
CA ALA A 97 26.83 28.81 -7.65
C ALA A 97 26.56 30.17 -8.29
N GLY A 98 26.17 31.15 -7.50
CA GLY A 98 25.82 32.49 -7.96
C GLY A 98 24.75 33.11 -7.09
N ASN A 99 24.38 34.35 -7.40
CA ASN A 99 23.28 35.07 -6.77
C ASN A 99 22.30 35.59 -7.82
N ASP A 100 22.23 34.85 -8.95
CA ASP A 100 21.39 35.20 -10.09
C ASP A 100 19.95 34.81 -9.77
N ASN A 101 19.04 35.77 -9.95
CA ASN A 101 17.61 35.49 -9.91
C ASN A 101 17.19 34.77 -11.19
N VAL A 102 16.15 33.95 -11.08
CA VAL A 102 15.57 33.25 -12.23
C VAL A 102 14.71 34.22 -13.04
N ASP A 103 14.95 34.25 -14.35
CA ASP A 103 14.23 35.04 -15.34
C ASP A 103 13.86 34.17 -16.55
N LEU A 104 13.22 34.75 -17.57
CA LEU A 104 12.86 34.01 -18.79
C LEU A 104 14.10 33.48 -19.56
N CYS A 105 15.28 34.05 -19.38
CA CYS A 105 16.52 33.64 -20.06
C CYS A 105 17.08 32.35 -19.47
N ASN A 106 17.08 32.23 -18.14
CA ASN A 106 17.68 31.10 -17.42
C ASN A 106 16.65 30.10 -16.83
N LEU A 107 15.35 30.31 -17.07
CA LEU A 107 14.27 29.45 -16.56
C LEU A 107 14.43 27.96 -16.95
N GLU A 108 14.88 27.67 -18.17
CA GLU A 108 15.11 26.30 -18.63
C GLU A 108 16.19 25.59 -17.80
N GLU A 109 17.27 26.31 -17.49
CA GLU A 109 18.35 25.82 -16.63
C GLU A 109 17.83 25.57 -15.22
N TYR A 110 17.06 26.50 -14.67
CA TYR A 110 16.43 26.35 -13.36
C TYR A 110 15.55 25.09 -13.28
N VAL A 111 14.61 24.90 -14.23
CA VAL A 111 13.73 23.72 -14.26
C VAL A 111 14.56 22.43 -14.38
N THR A 112 15.57 22.42 -15.24
CA THR A 112 16.44 21.25 -15.45
C THR A 112 17.19 20.88 -14.17
N LEU A 113 17.76 21.87 -13.47
CA LEU A 113 18.51 21.65 -12.23
C LEU A 113 17.60 21.21 -11.08
N VAL A 114 16.40 21.79 -10.95
CA VAL A 114 15.44 21.36 -9.92
C VAL A 114 15.00 19.92 -10.16
N VAL A 115 14.70 19.54 -11.41
CA VAL A 115 14.32 18.16 -11.76
C VAL A 115 15.48 17.21 -11.44
N ASP A 116 16.69 17.51 -11.90
CA ASP A 116 17.88 16.69 -11.65
C ASP A 116 18.16 16.49 -10.16
N ALA A 117 18.13 17.57 -9.37
CA ALA A 117 18.30 17.50 -7.92
C ALA A 117 17.20 16.67 -7.24
N THR A 118 15.96 16.79 -7.69
CA THR A 118 14.81 16.08 -7.11
C THR A 118 14.87 14.57 -7.37
N VAL A 119 15.20 14.15 -8.58
CA VAL A 119 15.03 12.74 -9.00
C VAL A 119 16.31 11.98 -9.30
N ARG A 120 17.46 12.66 -9.37
CA ARG A 120 18.75 12.05 -9.74
C ARG A 120 19.85 12.36 -8.74
N THR A 121 20.39 13.57 -8.73
CA THR A 121 21.60 13.90 -7.96
C THR A 121 21.33 13.98 -6.45
N GLY A 122 20.18 14.51 -6.02
CA GLY A 122 19.83 14.63 -4.60
C GLY A 122 19.58 13.30 -3.89
N ILE A 123 19.22 12.24 -4.65
CA ILE A 123 18.97 10.89 -4.11
C ILE A 123 20.06 9.87 -4.48
N GLY A 124 21.09 10.29 -5.22
CA GLY A 124 22.06 9.38 -5.82
C GLY A 124 22.82 8.54 -4.79
N ARG A 125 23.20 9.13 -3.65
CA ARG A 125 23.95 8.42 -2.58
C ARG A 125 23.12 7.32 -1.94
N GLN A 126 21.83 7.59 -1.70
CA GLN A 126 20.87 6.67 -1.08
C GLN A 126 20.56 5.54 -2.05
N MET A 127 20.39 5.86 -3.33
CA MET A 127 20.15 4.86 -4.37
C MET A 127 21.37 3.96 -4.59
N GLU A 128 22.59 4.50 -4.54
CA GLU A 128 23.82 3.71 -4.65
C GLU A 128 24.01 2.79 -3.45
N ALA A 129 23.76 3.28 -2.23
CA ALA A 129 23.77 2.46 -1.03
C ALA A 129 22.72 1.32 -1.11
N PHE A 130 21.53 1.62 -1.62
CA PHE A 130 20.50 0.61 -1.87
C PHE A 130 20.97 -0.44 -2.89
N ARG A 131 21.51 -0.03 -4.05
CA ARG A 131 22.02 -0.94 -5.09
C ARG A 131 23.14 -1.83 -4.53
N SER A 132 24.09 -1.23 -3.82
CA SER A 132 25.20 -1.93 -3.17
C SER A 132 24.69 -3.00 -2.19
N GLY A 133 23.75 -2.65 -1.31
CA GLY A 133 23.14 -3.60 -0.38
C GLY A 133 22.32 -4.69 -1.07
N PHE A 134 21.64 -4.38 -2.18
CA PHE A 134 20.88 -5.34 -2.96
C PHE A 134 21.81 -6.38 -3.62
N ASN A 135 22.87 -5.90 -4.27
CA ASN A 135 23.85 -6.71 -5.00
C ASN A 135 24.66 -7.67 -4.11
N GLN A 136 24.67 -7.48 -2.78
CA GLN A 136 25.28 -8.43 -1.84
C GLN A 136 24.53 -9.77 -1.77
N VAL A 137 23.24 -9.81 -2.14
CA VAL A 137 22.44 -11.05 -2.13
C VAL A 137 22.37 -11.67 -3.52
N PHE A 138 22.02 -10.87 -4.54
CA PHE A 138 22.13 -11.22 -5.96
C PHE A 138 22.04 -9.96 -6.83
N GLU A 139 22.44 -10.06 -8.10
CA GLU A 139 22.54 -8.91 -9.01
C GLU A 139 21.18 -8.24 -9.28
N ILE A 140 21.09 -6.94 -8.97
CA ILE A 140 19.89 -6.12 -9.19
C ILE A 140 19.49 -6.01 -10.67
N SER A 141 20.46 -6.14 -11.58
CA SER A 141 20.25 -6.18 -13.03
C SER A 141 19.34 -7.33 -13.46
N ALA A 142 19.33 -8.44 -12.72
CA ALA A 142 18.43 -9.56 -12.98
C ALA A 142 16.94 -9.17 -12.87
N LEU A 143 16.62 -8.07 -12.18
CA LEU A 143 15.25 -7.56 -12.07
C LEU A 143 14.77 -6.83 -13.32
N GLN A 144 15.66 -6.45 -14.25
CA GLN A 144 15.30 -5.65 -15.43
C GLN A 144 14.36 -6.36 -16.41
N ILE A 145 14.13 -7.67 -16.21
CA ILE A 145 13.11 -8.43 -16.94
C ILE A 145 11.67 -8.02 -16.54
N PHE A 146 11.49 -7.36 -15.40
CA PHE A 146 10.19 -6.94 -14.88
C PHE A 146 9.91 -5.47 -15.20
N SER A 147 8.64 -5.16 -15.43
CA SER A 147 8.14 -3.79 -15.35
C SER A 147 8.06 -3.30 -13.89
N PRO A 148 7.97 -1.98 -13.64
CA PRO A 148 7.80 -1.44 -12.29
C PRO A 148 6.60 -2.05 -11.53
N THR A 149 5.49 -2.26 -12.24
CA THR A 149 4.26 -2.85 -11.67
C THR A 149 4.45 -4.33 -11.33
N GLU A 150 5.15 -5.08 -12.18
CA GLU A 150 5.46 -6.50 -11.92
C GLU A 150 6.44 -6.65 -10.74
N LEU A 151 7.40 -5.72 -10.60
CA LEU A 151 8.31 -5.71 -9.47
C LEU A 151 7.58 -5.41 -8.14
N ASP A 152 6.65 -4.46 -8.11
CA ASP A 152 5.76 -4.23 -6.95
C ASP A 152 4.96 -5.48 -6.61
N TYR A 153 4.36 -6.11 -7.64
CA TYR A 153 3.60 -7.34 -7.47
C TYR A 153 4.45 -8.49 -6.93
N LEU A 154 5.69 -8.62 -7.40
CA LEU A 154 6.62 -9.67 -6.98
C LEU A 154 7.08 -9.48 -5.53
N LEU A 155 7.43 -8.25 -5.15
CA LEU A 155 7.95 -7.94 -3.82
C LEU A 155 6.86 -7.87 -2.77
N CYS A 156 5.70 -7.37 -3.15
CA CYS A 156 4.70 -6.97 -2.18
C CYS A 156 3.34 -7.67 -2.35
N GLY A 157 3.17 -8.45 -3.41
CA GLY A 157 1.97 -9.27 -3.62
C GLY A 157 0.83 -8.51 -4.31
N ARG A 158 -0.35 -9.13 -4.29
CA ARG A 158 -1.51 -8.64 -5.05
C ARG A 158 -2.19 -7.47 -4.36
N LYS A 159 -2.64 -6.49 -5.17
CA LYS A 159 -3.57 -5.43 -4.72
C LYS A 159 -5.00 -5.95 -4.64
N GLU A 160 -5.45 -6.65 -5.68
CA GLU A 160 -6.72 -7.37 -5.68
C GLU A 160 -6.53 -8.74 -5.01
N LEU A 161 -7.31 -9.00 -3.96
CA LEU A 161 -7.07 -10.15 -3.10
C LEU A 161 -7.88 -11.38 -3.51
N TRP A 162 -9.17 -11.21 -3.84
CA TRP A 162 -10.02 -12.31 -4.29
C TRP A 162 -11.21 -11.84 -5.13
N LYS A 163 -11.79 -12.79 -5.87
CA LYS A 163 -13.12 -12.69 -6.47
C LYS A 163 -14.08 -13.57 -5.69
N ALA A 164 -15.29 -13.09 -5.44
CA ALA A 164 -16.30 -13.78 -4.63
C ALA A 164 -16.51 -15.24 -5.07
N GLU A 165 -16.59 -15.47 -6.38
CA GLU A 165 -16.79 -16.80 -7.00
C GLU A 165 -15.71 -17.82 -6.65
N THR A 166 -14.48 -17.35 -6.37
CA THR A 166 -13.31 -18.22 -6.15
C THR A 166 -13.06 -18.52 -4.67
N LEU A 167 -13.79 -17.89 -3.76
CA LEU A 167 -13.50 -17.96 -2.32
C LEU A 167 -13.68 -19.39 -1.77
N VAL A 168 -14.74 -20.08 -2.20
CA VAL A 168 -15.08 -21.42 -1.70
C VAL A 168 -14.00 -22.46 -2.04
N ASP A 169 -13.33 -22.30 -3.18
CA ASP A 169 -12.30 -23.24 -3.65
C ASP A 169 -10.95 -23.02 -2.96
N HIS A 170 -10.72 -21.82 -2.44
CA HIS A 170 -9.44 -21.42 -1.85
C HIS A 170 -9.43 -21.41 -0.33
N ILE A 171 -10.60 -21.52 0.31
CA ILE A 171 -10.73 -21.52 1.77
C ILE A 171 -11.07 -22.93 2.26
N LYS A 172 -10.36 -23.38 3.30
CA LYS A 172 -10.66 -24.65 3.97
C LYS A 172 -11.69 -24.42 5.08
N PHE A 173 -12.70 -25.28 5.18
CA PHE A 173 -13.67 -25.29 6.27
C PHE A 173 -13.45 -26.54 7.12
N ASP A 174 -13.27 -26.39 8.43
CA ASP A 174 -12.95 -27.51 9.33
C ASP A 174 -13.61 -27.36 10.71
N HIS A 175 -13.47 -28.37 11.57
CA HIS A 175 -13.82 -28.36 12.99
C HIS A 175 -15.24 -27.84 13.27
N GLY A 176 -16.23 -28.41 12.59
CA GLY A 176 -17.64 -28.11 12.79
C GLY A 176 -18.25 -27.13 11.79
N TYR A 177 -17.48 -26.68 10.79
CA TYR A 177 -18.00 -26.01 9.61
C TYR A 177 -17.75 -26.77 8.32
N THR A 178 -18.67 -26.56 7.38
CA THR A 178 -18.58 -27.00 5.98
C THR A 178 -18.97 -25.85 5.08
N ALA A 179 -18.70 -25.94 3.78
CA ALA A 179 -19.11 -24.92 2.81
C ALA A 179 -20.62 -24.61 2.81
N LYS A 180 -21.46 -25.55 3.30
CA LYS A 180 -22.93 -25.40 3.37
C LYS A 180 -23.43 -24.83 4.70
N SER A 181 -22.56 -24.66 5.70
CA SER A 181 -22.95 -24.14 7.01
C SER A 181 -23.44 -22.69 6.86
N PRO A 182 -24.56 -22.27 7.49
CA PRO A 182 -25.10 -20.92 7.33
C PRO A 182 -24.06 -19.82 7.61
N ALA A 183 -23.28 -19.97 8.69
CA ALA A 183 -22.20 -19.04 9.03
C ALA A 183 -21.11 -18.94 7.93
N ILE A 184 -20.81 -20.03 7.21
CA ILE A 184 -19.85 -19.98 6.11
C ILE A 184 -20.44 -19.27 4.89
N VAL A 185 -21.72 -19.52 4.59
CA VAL A 185 -22.42 -18.81 3.51
C VAL A 185 -22.43 -17.31 3.78
N TYR A 186 -22.76 -16.88 5.01
CA TYR A 186 -22.70 -15.47 5.41
C TYR A 186 -21.30 -14.88 5.26
N LEU A 187 -20.26 -15.59 5.71
CA LEU A 187 -18.89 -15.12 5.60
C LEU A 187 -18.49 -14.92 4.13
N LEU A 188 -18.79 -15.88 3.24
CA LEU A 188 -18.44 -15.82 1.83
C LEU A 188 -19.16 -14.66 1.11
N GLU A 189 -20.44 -14.44 1.42
CA GLU A 189 -21.19 -13.29 0.89
C GLU A 189 -20.59 -11.97 1.37
N ILE A 190 -20.30 -11.84 2.68
CA ILE A 190 -19.67 -10.64 3.26
C ILE A 190 -18.31 -10.37 2.61
N MET A 191 -17.47 -11.39 2.45
CA MET A 191 -16.17 -11.26 1.78
C MET A 191 -16.30 -10.86 0.31
N GLY A 192 -17.38 -11.27 -0.37
CA GLY A 192 -17.69 -10.86 -1.73
C GLY A 192 -18.16 -9.41 -1.85
N GLU A 193 -18.76 -8.86 -0.79
CA GLU A 193 -19.27 -7.48 -0.72
C GLU A 193 -18.23 -6.46 -0.22
N PHE A 194 -17.09 -6.91 0.29
CA PHE A 194 -16.05 -6.02 0.84
C PHE A 194 -15.45 -5.09 -0.21
N THR A 195 -15.25 -3.83 0.19
CA THR A 195 -14.45 -2.84 -0.56
C THR A 195 -12.97 -3.26 -0.58
N PRO A 196 -12.15 -2.74 -1.51
CA PRO A 196 -10.71 -3.04 -1.55
C PRO A 196 -9.99 -2.80 -0.20
N GLU A 197 -10.37 -1.75 0.51
CA GLU A 197 -9.84 -1.41 1.84
C GLU A 197 -10.24 -2.45 2.88
N GLN A 198 -11.50 -2.89 2.87
CA GLN A 198 -12.00 -3.95 3.77
C GLN A 198 -11.37 -5.30 3.46
N GLN A 199 -11.15 -5.64 2.18
CA GLN A 199 -10.42 -6.85 1.80
C GLN A 199 -8.98 -6.80 2.33
N ARG A 200 -8.29 -5.67 2.16
CA ARG A 200 -6.92 -5.45 2.69
C ARG A 200 -6.89 -5.64 4.21
N ALA A 201 -7.83 -5.00 4.91
CA ALA A 201 -7.92 -5.08 6.37
C ALA A 201 -8.24 -6.50 6.85
N PHE A 202 -9.16 -7.22 6.19
CA PHE A 202 -9.45 -8.63 6.47
C PHE A 202 -8.21 -9.51 6.22
N CYS A 203 -7.51 -9.32 5.10
CA CYS A 203 -6.31 -10.07 4.78
C CYS A 203 -5.24 -9.88 5.86
N GLN A 204 -5.02 -8.64 6.30
CA GLN A 204 -4.10 -8.34 7.40
C GLN A 204 -4.56 -8.94 8.73
N PHE A 205 -5.86 -8.91 9.00
CA PHE A 205 -6.43 -9.53 10.19
C PHE A 205 -6.19 -11.04 10.22
N VAL A 206 -6.40 -11.77 9.11
CA VAL A 206 -6.29 -13.24 9.11
C VAL A 206 -4.88 -13.77 8.82
N THR A 207 -4.04 -13.02 8.10
CA THR A 207 -2.69 -13.46 7.69
C THR A 207 -1.55 -12.67 8.34
N GLY A 208 -1.84 -11.54 8.97
CA GLY A 208 -0.83 -10.58 9.44
C GLY A 208 -0.22 -9.72 8.32
N ALA A 209 -0.54 -9.98 7.06
CA ALA A 209 -0.05 -9.22 5.91
C ALA A 209 -1.23 -8.60 5.13
N PRO A 210 -1.14 -7.32 4.71
CA PRO A 210 -2.23 -6.67 3.99
C PRO A 210 -2.37 -7.11 2.52
N ARG A 211 -1.40 -7.88 2.00
CA ARG A 211 -1.39 -8.35 0.61
C ARG A 211 -1.17 -9.85 0.57
N LEU A 212 -1.79 -10.49 -0.40
CA LEU A 212 -1.64 -11.92 -0.65
C LEU A 212 -0.44 -12.19 -1.58
N PRO A 213 0.21 -13.36 -1.44
CA PRO A 213 1.30 -13.76 -2.33
C PRO A 213 0.86 -13.86 -3.80
N PRO A 214 1.82 -13.80 -4.75
CA PRO A 214 1.56 -14.11 -6.14
C PRO A 214 0.84 -15.45 -6.32
N GLY A 215 -0.47 -15.39 -6.64
CA GLY A 215 -1.35 -16.57 -6.70
C GLY A 215 -2.59 -16.47 -5.79
N GLY A 216 -2.64 -15.46 -4.92
CA GLY A 216 -3.81 -15.17 -4.07
C GLY A 216 -4.02 -16.19 -2.95
N LEU A 217 -5.28 -16.36 -2.53
CA LEU A 217 -5.65 -17.29 -1.46
C LEU A 217 -5.25 -18.74 -1.75
N ALA A 218 -5.21 -19.13 -3.02
CA ALA A 218 -4.93 -20.49 -3.47
C ALA A 218 -3.55 -21.00 -3.03
N VAL A 219 -2.57 -20.10 -2.95
CA VAL A 219 -1.17 -20.41 -2.65
C VAL A 219 -0.75 -20.03 -1.23
N LEU A 220 -1.70 -19.58 -0.39
CA LEU A 220 -1.43 -19.36 1.02
C LEU A 220 -0.98 -20.67 1.68
N ASN A 221 0.17 -20.60 2.36
CA ASN A 221 0.73 -21.72 3.09
C ASN A 221 1.07 -21.27 4.52
N PRO A 222 0.35 -21.76 5.55
CA PRO A 222 -0.80 -22.69 5.49
C PRO A 222 -2.04 -22.09 4.81
N LYS A 223 -2.96 -22.93 4.31
CA LYS A 223 -4.22 -22.45 3.69
C LYS A 223 -5.10 -21.73 4.72
N LEU A 224 -5.78 -20.67 4.29
CA LEU A 224 -6.79 -19.99 5.11
C LEU A 224 -7.88 -21.00 5.51
N THR A 225 -8.02 -21.22 6.82
CA THR A 225 -8.93 -22.22 7.38
C THR A 225 -9.91 -21.58 8.34
N ILE A 226 -11.21 -21.78 8.11
CA ILE A 226 -12.29 -21.28 8.95
C ILE A 226 -12.79 -22.43 9.82
N VAL A 227 -12.82 -22.19 11.12
CA VAL A 227 -13.19 -23.18 12.13
C VAL A 227 -14.29 -22.63 13.03
N ARG A 228 -15.15 -23.51 13.54
CA ARG A 228 -16.20 -23.09 14.48
C ARG A 228 -15.58 -22.73 15.83
N LYS A 229 -15.80 -21.50 16.27
CA LYS A 229 -15.44 -21.09 17.64
C LYS A 229 -16.34 -21.83 18.62
N ARG A 230 -15.75 -22.50 19.61
CA ARG A 230 -16.49 -23.03 20.76
C ARG A 230 -16.78 -21.88 21.70
N LEU A 231 -18.03 -21.73 22.11
CA LEU A 231 -18.44 -20.71 23.08
C LEU A 231 -17.68 -20.95 24.37
N THR A 232 -17.00 -19.92 24.87
CA THR A 232 -16.39 -19.94 26.19
C THR A 232 -17.51 -19.93 27.21
N VAL A 233 -17.83 -21.09 27.79
CA VAL A 233 -18.65 -21.12 29.00
C VAL A 233 -17.77 -20.51 30.09
N ILE A 234 -18.00 -19.26 30.46
CA ILE A 234 -17.45 -18.72 31.71
C ILE A 234 -18.23 -19.44 32.82
N SER A 235 -17.76 -20.63 33.16
CA SER A 235 -18.08 -21.22 34.44
C SER A 235 -17.43 -20.30 35.46
N PHE A 236 -18.22 -19.43 36.08
CA PHE A 236 -17.88 -18.92 37.40
C PHE A 236 -17.93 -20.12 38.37
N GLU A 237 -16.97 -21.04 38.27
CA GLU A 237 -16.68 -21.99 39.32
C GLU A 237 -15.86 -21.25 40.37
N GLN A 238 -16.58 -20.64 41.32
CA GLN A 238 -16.06 -20.60 42.67
C GLN A 238 -15.71 -22.03 43.08
N HIS A 239 -14.47 -22.19 43.54
CA HIS A 239 -13.93 -23.39 44.17
C HIS A 239 -15.01 -24.30 44.79
N SER A 240 -15.20 -25.49 44.22
CA SER A 240 -15.44 -26.70 45.00
C SER A 240 -15.31 -27.95 44.14
N SER A 241 -14.28 -28.72 44.49
CA SER A 241 -14.06 -30.10 44.15
C SER A 241 -15.32 -30.97 44.33
N SER A 242 -15.77 -31.64 43.27
CA SER A 242 -15.97 -33.10 43.23
C SER A 242 -16.78 -33.47 41.99
N ALA A 243 -16.29 -34.48 41.26
CA ALA A 243 -16.99 -35.06 40.13
C ALA A 243 -18.32 -35.70 40.58
N SER A 244 -19.44 -35.22 40.02
CA SER A 244 -20.68 -35.98 39.97
C SER A 244 -21.40 -35.72 38.65
N ASN A 245 -21.56 -36.79 37.87
CA ASN A 245 -22.39 -36.85 36.68
C ASN A 245 -23.85 -36.62 37.08
N THR A 246 -24.39 -35.45 36.75
CA THR A 246 -25.84 -35.21 36.70
C THR A 246 -26.12 -34.28 35.53
N ALA A 247 -26.96 -34.75 34.60
CA ALA A 247 -27.47 -33.96 33.50
C ALA A 247 -28.25 -32.75 34.05
N PRO A 248 -27.98 -31.51 33.62
CA PRO A 248 -28.80 -30.39 34.03
C PRO A 248 -29.97 -30.26 33.05
N ASN A 249 -31.14 -30.71 33.49
CA ASN A 249 -32.41 -30.09 33.09
C ASN A 249 -32.46 -28.72 33.77
N GLY A 250 -32.30 -27.65 33.00
CA GLY A 250 -32.46 -26.28 33.48
C GLY A 250 -32.23 -25.28 32.35
N ASN A 251 -33.22 -24.41 32.12
CA ASN A 251 -33.12 -23.23 31.25
C ASN A 251 -31.94 -22.36 31.72
N MET A 252 -30.75 -22.62 31.19
CA MET A 252 -29.63 -21.69 31.20
C MET A 252 -29.92 -20.59 30.17
N PRO A 253 -29.60 -19.31 30.44
CA PRO A 253 -29.54 -18.35 29.36
C PRO A 253 -28.43 -18.83 28.43
N SER A 254 -28.78 -19.28 27.23
CA SER A 254 -27.79 -19.49 26.18
C SER A 254 -27.23 -18.11 25.86
N GLU A 255 -26.09 -17.73 26.44
CA GLU A 255 -25.35 -16.56 25.94
C GLU A 255 -25.17 -16.78 24.44
N SER A 256 -25.69 -15.82 23.68
CA SER A 256 -25.78 -15.98 22.23
C SER A 256 -24.37 -15.97 21.67
N ALA A 257 -24.10 -16.84 20.70
CA ALA A 257 -22.89 -16.78 19.89
C ALA A 257 -22.67 -15.40 19.25
N ASP A 258 -23.74 -14.60 19.18
CA ASP A 258 -23.76 -13.23 18.70
C ASP A 258 -22.97 -12.23 19.53
N ASP A 259 -22.71 -12.53 20.81
CA ASP A 259 -21.94 -11.62 21.66
C ASP A 259 -20.44 -11.78 21.48
N ASP A 260 -19.97 -12.98 21.13
CA ASP A 260 -18.56 -13.29 20.90
C ASP A 260 -17.99 -12.58 19.67
N LEU A 261 -16.72 -12.19 19.73
CA LEU A 261 -15.93 -11.75 18.57
C LEU A 261 -15.23 -12.92 17.88
N PRO A 262 -15.02 -12.85 16.55
CA PRO A 262 -14.14 -13.78 15.87
C PRO A 262 -12.70 -13.58 16.36
N SER A 263 -11.89 -14.63 16.27
CA SER A 263 -10.48 -14.59 16.66
C SER A 263 -9.62 -15.27 15.61
N VAL A 264 -8.39 -14.80 15.46
CA VAL A 264 -7.46 -15.24 14.43
C VAL A 264 -6.21 -15.86 15.04
N MET A 265 -5.61 -16.79 14.31
CA MET A 265 -4.26 -17.27 14.57
C MET A 265 -3.47 -17.11 13.29
N THR A 266 -2.87 -15.94 13.12
CA THR A 266 -2.25 -15.47 11.88
C THR A 266 -1.14 -16.42 11.39
N CYS A 267 -0.30 -16.94 12.29
CA CYS A 267 0.73 -17.93 11.94
C CYS A 267 0.18 -19.21 11.28
N ALA A 268 -1.09 -19.55 11.57
CA ALA A 268 -1.76 -20.70 11.01
C ALA A 268 -2.75 -20.34 9.90
N ASN A 269 -2.95 -19.05 9.60
CA ASN A 269 -4.05 -18.55 8.77
C ASN A 269 -5.41 -19.13 9.20
N TYR A 270 -5.68 -19.16 10.51
CA TYR A 270 -6.93 -19.72 11.06
C TYR A 270 -7.86 -18.60 11.52
N LEU A 271 -9.13 -18.66 11.10
CA LEU A 271 -10.21 -17.81 11.61
C LEU A 271 -11.18 -18.66 12.41
N LYS A 272 -11.25 -18.43 13.73
CA LYS A 272 -12.25 -19.02 14.63
C LYS A 272 -13.49 -18.13 14.60
N LEU A 273 -14.52 -18.60 13.91
CA LEU A 273 -15.76 -17.86 13.68
C LEU A 273 -16.89 -18.38 14.60
N PRO A 274 -17.51 -17.52 15.43
CA PRO A 274 -18.71 -17.90 16.16
C PRO A 274 -19.88 -18.23 15.21
N PRO A 275 -20.77 -19.15 15.59
CA PRO A 275 -21.96 -19.49 14.81
C PRO A 275 -23.05 -18.41 14.94
N TYR A 276 -22.77 -17.23 14.39
CA TYR A 276 -23.69 -16.09 14.39
C TYR A 276 -25.06 -16.44 13.79
N SER A 277 -26.10 -15.86 14.38
CA SER A 277 -27.49 -16.12 14.00
C SER A 277 -27.88 -15.47 12.67
N THR A 278 -27.32 -14.30 12.32
CA THR A 278 -27.57 -13.62 11.05
C THR A 278 -26.31 -13.05 10.38
N LYS A 279 -26.40 -12.75 9.08
CA LYS A 279 -25.34 -12.10 8.29
C LYS A 279 -24.99 -10.72 8.84
N GLU A 280 -25.99 -9.94 9.25
CA GLU A 280 -25.81 -8.57 9.74
C GLU A 280 -25.01 -8.53 11.04
N ILE A 281 -25.26 -9.48 11.94
CA ILE A 281 -24.52 -9.61 13.19
C ILE A 281 -23.07 -10.00 12.88
N MET A 282 -22.87 -11.00 12.02
CA MET A 282 -21.54 -11.42 11.59
C MET A 282 -20.76 -10.26 10.97
N TYR A 283 -21.38 -9.50 10.07
CA TYR A 283 -20.76 -8.36 9.41
C TYR A 283 -20.28 -7.32 10.43
N LYS A 284 -21.13 -6.94 11.39
CA LYS A 284 -20.78 -5.98 12.44
C LYS A 284 -19.64 -6.49 13.33
N LYS A 285 -19.71 -7.75 13.77
CA LYS A 285 -18.70 -8.35 14.66
C LYS A 285 -17.37 -8.54 13.94
N LEU A 286 -17.40 -8.93 12.67
CA LEU A 286 -16.22 -9.11 11.85
C LEU A 286 -15.53 -7.78 11.58
N LEU A 287 -16.26 -6.74 11.15
CA LEU A 287 -15.66 -5.41 10.96
C LEU A 287 -15.12 -4.81 12.26
N TYR A 288 -15.83 -4.98 13.37
CA TYR A 288 -15.33 -4.55 14.67
C TYR A 288 -13.99 -5.23 15.00
N ALA A 289 -13.92 -6.56 14.90
CA ALA A 289 -12.69 -7.31 15.17
C ALA A 289 -11.55 -6.98 14.19
N ILE A 290 -11.86 -6.72 12.92
CA ILE A 290 -10.86 -6.28 11.93
C ILE A 290 -10.32 -4.91 12.27
N ASN A 291 -11.15 -3.96 12.68
CA ASN A 291 -10.71 -2.58 12.93
C ASN A 291 -9.99 -2.45 14.26
N GLU A 292 -10.51 -3.07 15.33
CA GLU A 292 -9.93 -3.01 16.68
C GLU A 292 -8.78 -4.00 16.88
N GLY A 293 -8.73 -5.08 16.09
CA GLY A 293 -7.65 -6.06 16.11
C GLY A 293 -6.35 -5.56 15.46
N GLN A 294 -6.38 -4.43 14.74
CA GLN A 294 -5.19 -3.82 14.12
C GLN A 294 -4.39 -3.07 15.19
N GLY A 295 -3.54 -3.80 15.91
CA GLY A 295 -2.62 -3.22 16.91
C GLY A 295 -2.78 -3.75 18.33
N SER A 296 -3.81 -4.58 18.60
CA SER A 296 -3.91 -5.30 19.88
C SER A 296 -3.19 -6.65 19.79
N PHE A 297 -2.20 -6.86 20.67
CA PHE A 297 -1.54 -8.15 20.90
C PHE A 297 -2.07 -8.78 22.18
N ASP A 298 -3.36 -9.15 22.19
CA ASP A 298 -3.89 -9.94 23.29
C ASP A 298 -3.49 -11.40 23.09
N LEU A 299 -2.51 -11.87 23.87
CA LEU A 299 -2.20 -13.29 23.96
C LEU A 299 -3.44 -14.03 24.49
N SER A 300 -4.05 -14.84 23.64
CA SER A 300 -5.05 -15.85 24.04
C SER A 300 -4.39 -17.00 24.79
#